data_AF-A0A812YGS5-F1
#
_entry.id   AF-A0A812YGS5-F1
#
_cell.length_a   1.000
_cell.length_b   1.000
_cell.length_c   1.000
_cell.angle_alpha   90.00
_cell.angle_beta   90.00
_cell.angle_gamma   90.00
#
_symmetry.space_group_name_H-M   'P 1'
#
loop_
_entity.id
_entity.type
_entity.pdbx_description
1 polymer ?
#
loop_
_entity_poly.entity_id
_entity_poly.type
_entity_poly.pdbx_seq_one_letter_code
_entity_poly.pdbx_strand_id
1 'polypeptide(L)'
;MSSSSGTSSSSSSEAEADHASCDDEESGQDEIPFHQRVDNDARPADADNQLIAYMWTLSRADPAVSREQLLEAVLKAYEACRLTVTKASVFRERHPTSLSEIERHFHFHCIVEATVRARWRGLAAELRNNGFKMNCCSLGLGRGTYWSGVAYCFVPSSKKPLADLDTEYITTPGHPDFPPRLRKQRRPAKQKIEPLEFAKIVADQKLRSVEDVHAYAEAQRAAGWGLQERLQRLFNMFESWIQCQAPTRRARRAMSHMQVLEAALEKPCTCDGRAIPGWEYVLTFNDLSVSDYRAATVKMLTEQGGKQGNHFYWGAPSCGKTALTRPLQALFEGYVMAKPQVGTTFPFMTLPGKQICIWNDFRWPHPPMAWNDLLNLADNEAFLVAMPKGGDLGADYLWNARGTESVCMVLTSNEPTIFCTNGSVNHVETEAWNQRFQTWHFAKSIPADKQDRRFKQWGQCVHCYSRLMERERYSYHRTSRRSQTFALDASACSTKLREVHTSRCESKG
;
A
#
# COMPACT_ATOMS: atom_id res chain seq x y z
N MET A 1 -43.80 -64.51 -16.30
CA MET A 1 -44.57 -63.99 -17.44
C MET A 1 -44.49 -62.48 -17.40
N SER A 2 -43.84 -61.92 -18.43
CA SER A 2 -44.01 -60.57 -18.98
C SER A 2 -44.09 -59.36 -18.04
N SER A 3 -42.99 -58.61 -17.91
CA SER A 3 -43.05 -57.14 -17.91
C SER A 3 -41.70 -56.56 -18.35
N SER A 4 -41.70 -56.07 -19.58
CA SER A 4 -40.70 -55.26 -20.25
C SER A 4 -40.52 -53.89 -19.59
N SER A 5 -39.26 -53.46 -19.40
CA SER A 5 -38.92 -52.05 -19.25
C SER A 5 -37.94 -51.68 -20.37
N GLY A 6 -38.39 -50.76 -21.22
CA GLY A 6 -37.62 -50.23 -22.34
C GLY A 6 -36.66 -49.13 -21.90
N THR A 7 -35.44 -49.21 -22.39
CA THR A 7 -34.46 -48.13 -22.35
C THR A 7 -34.28 -47.60 -23.76
N SER A 8 -34.76 -46.39 -23.99
CA SER A 8 -34.50 -45.56 -25.17
C SER A 8 -33.17 -44.82 -24.96
N SER A 9 -32.13 -45.19 -25.69
CA SER A 9 -30.91 -44.39 -25.83
C SER A 9 -30.98 -43.57 -27.12
N SER A 10 -31.04 -42.25 -26.94
CA SER A 10 -31.00 -41.24 -27.99
C SER A 10 -29.59 -41.12 -28.58
N SER A 11 -29.52 -41.22 -29.90
CA SER A 11 -28.40 -40.88 -30.76
C SER A 11 -27.97 -39.42 -30.58
N SER A 12 -26.69 -39.19 -30.28
CA SER A 12 -26.06 -37.88 -30.44
C SER A 12 -25.15 -37.96 -31.66
N SER A 13 -25.44 -37.09 -32.63
CA SER A 13 -24.67 -36.89 -33.86
C SER A 13 -23.41 -36.09 -33.54
N GLU A 14 -22.25 -36.66 -33.87
CA GLU A 14 -20.97 -35.97 -33.93
C GLU A 14 -20.99 -34.96 -35.07
N ALA A 15 -20.76 -33.69 -34.74
CA ALA A 15 -20.43 -32.64 -35.70
C ALA A 15 -18.96 -32.28 -35.49
N GLU A 16 -18.12 -32.74 -36.40
CA GLU A 16 -16.73 -32.30 -36.54
C GLU A 16 -16.71 -30.80 -36.87
N ALA A 17 -16.06 -30.02 -36.02
CA ALA A 17 -15.71 -28.64 -36.29
C ALA A 17 -14.19 -28.54 -36.36
N ASP A 18 -13.70 -28.28 -37.57
CA ASP A 18 -12.31 -27.96 -37.89
C ASP A 18 -11.83 -26.75 -37.08
N HIS A 19 -10.94 -27.01 -36.12
CA HIS A 19 -10.16 -25.98 -35.46
C HIS A 19 -8.89 -25.71 -36.29
N ALA A 20 -8.97 -24.67 -37.11
CA ALA A 20 -7.79 -24.03 -37.69
C ALA A 20 -6.97 -23.37 -36.56
N SER A 21 -5.77 -23.88 -36.33
CA SER A 21 -4.77 -23.30 -35.43
C SER A 21 -4.17 -22.03 -36.06
N CYS A 22 -4.57 -20.86 -35.56
CA CYS A 22 -3.82 -19.63 -35.79
C CYS A 22 -2.71 -19.53 -34.73
N ASP A 23 -1.49 -19.83 -35.14
CA ASP A 23 -0.27 -19.50 -34.39
C ASP A 23 -0.05 -17.98 -34.43
N ASP A 24 -0.45 -17.29 -33.36
CA ASP A 24 -0.11 -15.88 -33.09
C ASP A 24 0.53 -15.76 -31.68
N GLU A 25 1.60 -16.52 -31.44
CA GLU A 25 2.48 -16.33 -30.27
C GLU A 25 3.67 -15.40 -30.61
N GLU A 26 3.43 -14.10 -30.79
CA GLU A 26 4.55 -13.13 -30.87
C GLU A 26 4.25 -11.75 -30.24
N SER A 27 3.23 -11.63 -29.38
CA SER A 27 2.78 -10.33 -28.84
C SER A 27 3.38 -9.90 -27.49
N GLY A 28 4.26 -10.71 -26.87
CA GLY A 28 4.72 -10.49 -25.48
C GLY A 28 6.07 -9.76 -25.29
N GLN A 29 6.89 -9.57 -26.32
CA GLN A 29 8.29 -9.12 -26.13
C GLN A 29 8.51 -7.59 -26.24
N ASP A 30 7.48 -6.83 -26.62
CA ASP A 30 7.55 -5.38 -26.83
C ASP A 30 7.44 -4.55 -25.52
N GLU A 31 7.57 -5.20 -24.36
CA GLU A 31 7.38 -4.74 -22.95
C GLU A 31 8.51 -3.98 -22.20
N ILE A 32 9.77 -4.34 -22.48
CA ILE A 32 10.89 -4.21 -21.53
C ILE A 32 11.64 -2.83 -21.62
N PRO A 33 12.21 -2.23 -20.56
CA PRO A 33 13.05 -1.01 -20.66
C PRO A 33 14.17 -1.13 -21.72
N PHE A 34 14.54 -0.02 -22.39
CA PHE A 34 15.49 -0.05 -23.53
C PHE A 34 16.82 -0.76 -23.22
N HIS A 35 17.43 -0.50 -22.06
CA HIS A 35 18.67 -1.16 -21.63
C HIS A 35 18.49 -2.66 -21.29
N GLN A 36 17.25 -3.12 -21.14
CA GLN A 36 16.89 -4.52 -20.90
C GLN A 36 16.42 -5.25 -22.18
N ARG A 37 16.11 -4.54 -23.28
CA ARG A 37 15.73 -5.17 -24.58
C ARG A 37 16.87 -5.44 -25.52
N VAL A 38 17.99 -4.74 -25.34
CA VAL A 38 19.10 -4.85 -26.29
C VAL A 38 19.80 -6.20 -26.18
N ASP A 39 19.42 -7.13 -25.27
CA ASP A 39 19.89 -8.52 -25.30
C ASP A 39 19.29 -9.44 -24.21
N ASN A 40 17.97 -9.59 -24.10
CA ASN A 40 17.40 -10.59 -23.17
C ASN A 40 17.60 -12.06 -23.62
N ASP A 41 18.00 -12.28 -24.87
CA ASP A 41 18.53 -13.57 -25.33
C ASP A 41 20.06 -13.65 -25.28
N ALA A 42 20.77 -12.56 -24.94
CA ALA A 42 22.16 -12.75 -24.58
C ALA A 42 22.17 -13.42 -23.23
N ARG A 43 22.61 -14.67 -23.24
CA ARG A 43 23.12 -15.34 -22.05
C ARG A 43 23.89 -14.31 -21.21
N PRO A 44 23.70 -14.30 -19.88
CA PRO A 44 24.53 -13.50 -18.98
C PRO A 44 25.96 -13.60 -19.47
N ALA A 45 26.62 -12.45 -19.63
CA ALA A 45 28.00 -12.44 -20.08
C ALA A 45 28.77 -13.47 -19.23
N ASP A 46 29.42 -14.45 -19.88
CA ASP A 46 30.22 -15.45 -19.17
C ASP A 46 31.13 -14.71 -18.18
N ALA A 47 31.42 -15.31 -17.02
CA ALA A 47 32.24 -14.66 -15.98
C ALA A 47 33.60 -14.15 -16.51
N ASP A 48 34.07 -14.73 -17.62
CA ASP A 48 35.31 -14.40 -18.32
C ASP A 48 35.17 -13.32 -19.40
N ASN A 49 33.95 -12.82 -19.67
CA ASN A 49 33.70 -11.82 -20.70
C ASN A 49 34.12 -10.42 -20.21
N GLN A 50 35.32 -10.01 -20.60
CA GLN A 50 35.89 -8.70 -20.27
C GLN A 50 35.54 -7.60 -21.27
N LEU A 51 34.65 -7.88 -22.23
CA LEU A 51 34.23 -6.88 -23.22
C LEU A 51 33.52 -5.70 -22.54
N ILE A 52 33.99 -4.51 -22.89
CA ILE A 52 33.45 -3.25 -22.39
C ILE A 52 33.21 -2.30 -23.55
N ALA A 53 32.07 -1.61 -23.51
CA ALA A 53 31.76 -0.56 -24.47
C ALA A 53 32.00 0.84 -23.88
N TYR A 54 32.56 1.70 -24.71
CA TYR A 54 32.80 3.11 -24.45
C TYR A 54 32.08 3.94 -25.49
N MET A 55 31.61 5.12 -25.09
CA MET A 55 31.05 6.11 -25.98
C MET A 55 31.83 7.41 -25.81
N TRP A 56 32.55 7.76 -26.87
CA TRP A 56 33.32 8.99 -26.97
C TRP A 56 32.52 10.05 -27.71
N THR A 57 32.36 11.22 -27.11
CA THR A 57 31.62 12.34 -27.70
C THR A 57 32.56 13.50 -28.00
N LEU A 58 32.68 13.88 -29.28
CA LEU A 58 33.33 15.12 -29.72
C LEU A 58 32.27 16.19 -29.91
N SER A 59 32.11 17.06 -28.91
CA SER A 59 31.19 18.20 -28.97
C SER A 59 31.80 19.36 -29.75
N ARG A 60 30.96 20.14 -30.45
CA ARG A 60 31.39 21.33 -31.23
C ARG A 60 32.51 20.98 -32.24
N ALA A 61 32.33 19.87 -32.94
CA ALA A 61 33.34 19.42 -33.90
C ALA A 61 33.44 20.41 -35.06
N ASP A 62 34.66 20.66 -35.52
CA ASP A 62 34.89 21.41 -36.76
C ASP A 62 34.18 20.67 -37.92
N PRO A 63 33.35 21.36 -38.73
CA PRO A 63 32.68 20.75 -39.87
C PRO A 63 33.60 20.03 -40.86
N ALA A 64 34.89 20.38 -40.90
CA ALA A 64 35.90 19.75 -41.73
C ALA A 64 36.37 18.37 -41.21
N VAL A 65 36.14 18.07 -39.93
CA VAL A 65 36.48 16.75 -39.36
C VAL A 65 35.58 15.69 -39.95
N SER A 66 36.18 14.70 -40.62
CA SER A 66 35.46 13.55 -41.16
C SER A 66 35.27 12.44 -40.11
N ARG A 67 34.34 11.52 -40.37
CA ARG A 67 34.13 10.37 -39.48
C ARG A 67 35.36 9.47 -39.46
N GLU A 68 36.02 9.31 -40.61
CA GLU A 68 37.22 8.50 -40.81
C GLU A 68 38.39 9.05 -39.99
N GLN A 69 38.60 10.37 -40.03
CA GLN A 69 39.63 11.03 -39.23
C GLN A 69 39.39 10.80 -37.74
N LEU A 70 38.14 10.91 -37.28
CA LEU A 70 37.80 10.68 -35.90
C LEU A 70 37.99 9.20 -35.49
N LEU A 71 37.53 8.26 -36.33
CA LEU A 71 37.70 6.83 -36.09
C LEU A 71 39.18 6.47 -36.02
N GLU A 72 39.98 6.93 -36.98
CA GLU A 72 41.43 6.70 -37.00
C GLU A 72 42.10 7.23 -35.73
N ALA A 73 41.76 8.45 -35.30
CA ALA A 73 42.29 9.04 -34.07
C ALA A 73 41.92 8.22 -32.82
N VAL A 74 40.68 7.72 -32.74
CA VAL A 74 40.23 6.85 -31.65
C VAL A 74 40.98 5.52 -31.68
N LEU A 75 41.08 4.86 -32.83
CA LEU A 75 41.80 3.59 -32.93
C LEU A 75 43.28 3.72 -32.57
N LYS A 76 43.96 4.77 -33.06
CA LYS A 76 45.35 5.07 -32.70
C LYS A 76 45.53 5.31 -31.20
N ALA A 77 44.59 5.99 -30.54
CA ALA A 77 44.63 6.21 -29.10
C ALA A 77 44.52 4.88 -28.32
N TYR A 78 43.65 3.97 -28.75
CA TYR A 78 43.54 2.63 -28.16
C TYR A 78 44.79 1.79 -28.40
N GLU A 79 45.34 1.81 -29.61
CA GLU A 79 46.59 1.13 -29.95
C GLU A 79 47.78 1.63 -29.12
N ALA A 80 47.94 2.95 -28.97
CA ALA A 80 48.99 3.56 -28.14
C ALA A 80 48.89 3.15 -26.67
N CYS A 81 47.66 2.91 -26.19
CA CYS A 81 47.38 2.38 -24.85
C CYS A 81 47.47 0.84 -24.76
N ARG A 82 47.89 0.15 -25.83
CA ARG A 82 47.98 -1.33 -25.95
C ARG A 82 46.64 -2.03 -25.70
N LEU A 83 45.56 -1.44 -26.19
CA LEU A 83 44.20 -1.98 -26.08
C LEU A 83 43.72 -2.45 -27.46
N THR A 84 43.12 -3.64 -27.50
CA THR A 84 42.52 -4.17 -28.73
C THR A 84 41.06 -3.74 -28.83
N VAL A 85 40.73 -3.03 -29.91
CA VAL A 85 39.34 -2.70 -30.28
C VAL A 85 38.77 -3.84 -31.09
N THR A 86 37.64 -4.41 -30.65
CA THR A 86 36.96 -5.49 -31.39
C THR A 86 36.08 -4.91 -32.49
N LYS A 87 35.40 -3.81 -32.22
CA LYS A 87 34.57 -3.07 -33.18
C LYS A 87 34.36 -1.64 -32.73
N ALA A 88 34.22 -0.73 -33.69
CA ALA A 88 33.80 0.62 -33.43
C ALA A 88 32.88 1.18 -34.52
N SER A 89 32.06 2.15 -34.15
CA SER A 89 31.14 2.88 -35.03
C SER A 89 31.19 4.37 -34.73
N VAL A 90 31.10 5.20 -35.76
CA VAL A 90 31.09 6.67 -35.64
C VAL A 90 29.83 7.24 -36.26
N PHE A 91 29.11 8.03 -35.46
CA PHE A 91 27.90 8.76 -35.82
C PHE A 91 28.14 10.26 -35.69
N ARG A 92 27.50 11.04 -36.55
CA ARG A 92 27.49 12.50 -36.58
C ARG A 92 26.06 12.98 -36.39
N GLU A 93 25.78 13.59 -35.26
CA GLU A 93 24.43 14.04 -34.89
C GLU A 93 24.33 15.57 -34.87
N ARG A 94 23.10 16.08 -35.03
CA ARG A 94 22.75 17.47 -34.79
C ARG A 94 21.29 17.55 -34.32
N HIS A 95 21.07 18.19 -33.18
CA HIS A 95 19.73 18.34 -32.59
C HIS A 95 19.28 19.81 -32.69
N PRO A 96 18.73 20.28 -33.83
CA PRO A 96 18.43 21.69 -34.05
C PRO A 96 17.42 22.26 -33.06
N THR A 97 16.54 21.41 -32.52
CA THR A 97 15.48 21.77 -31.56
C THR A 97 15.93 21.65 -30.09
N SER A 98 17.16 21.21 -29.80
CA SER A 98 17.62 21.04 -28.43
C SER A 98 17.73 22.39 -27.70
N LEU A 99 17.35 22.39 -26.42
CA LEU A 99 17.56 23.52 -25.50
C LEU A 99 19.06 23.77 -25.26
N SER A 100 19.89 22.72 -25.31
CA SER A 100 21.34 22.80 -25.13
C SER A 100 22.01 23.35 -26.39
N GLU A 101 22.72 24.47 -26.26
CA GLU A 101 23.48 25.06 -27.37
C GLU A 101 24.53 24.11 -27.94
N ILE A 102 25.16 23.30 -27.09
CA ILE A 102 26.19 22.35 -27.50
C ILE A 102 25.60 21.27 -28.43
N GLU A 103 24.37 20.82 -28.17
CA GLU A 103 23.68 19.77 -28.94
C GLU A 103 23.13 20.27 -30.27
N ARG A 104 22.92 21.59 -30.41
CA ARG A 104 22.49 22.23 -31.67
C ARG A 104 23.61 22.27 -32.72
N HIS A 105 24.86 22.14 -32.29
CA HIS A 105 26.03 22.07 -33.18
C HIS A 105 26.31 20.61 -33.56
N PHE A 106 27.01 20.42 -34.69
CA PHE A 106 27.49 19.09 -35.05
C PHE A 106 28.39 18.53 -33.96
N HIS A 107 28.12 17.29 -33.62
CA HIS A 107 28.94 16.53 -32.70
C HIS A 107 29.00 15.08 -33.16
N PHE A 108 30.07 14.40 -32.77
CA PHE A 108 30.27 13.00 -33.11
C PHE A 108 30.15 12.13 -31.87
N HIS A 109 29.60 10.94 -32.05
CA HIS A 109 29.65 9.85 -31.10
C HIS A 109 30.42 8.69 -31.71
N CYS A 110 31.49 8.26 -31.06
CA CYS A 110 32.23 7.06 -31.41
C CYS A 110 31.99 5.99 -30.34
N ILE A 111 31.30 4.92 -30.71
CA ILE A 111 31.05 3.77 -29.83
C ILE A 111 32.15 2.76 -30.10
N VAL A 112 32.85 2.32 -29.06
CA VAL A 112 34.00 1.41 -29.15
C VAL A 112 33.79 0.25 -28.20
N GLU A 113 33.91 -0.98 -28.69
CA GLU A 113 34.02 -2.17 -27.84
C GLU A 113 35.49 -2.62 -27.78
N ALA A 114 36.01 -2.81 -26.57
CA ALA A 114 37.38 -3.24 -26.33
C ALA A 114 37.41 -4.58 -25.60
N THR A 115 38.47 -5.37 -25.84
CA THR A 115 38.66 -6.71 -25.23
C THR A 115 38.82 -6.67 -23.72
N VAL A 116 39.32 -5.56 -23.18
CA VAL A 116 39.59 -5.35 -21.75
C VAL A 116 39.25 -3.94 -21.31
N ARG A 117 39.05 -3.77 -20.00
CA ARG A 117 38.78 -2.46 -19.39
C ARG A 117 39.95 -1.49 -19.58
N ALA A 118 39.67 -0.41 -20.30
CA ALA A 118 40.59 0.70 -20.50
C ALA A 118 40.56 1.70 -19.34
N ARG A 119 41.74 2.26 -19.01
CA ARG A 119 41.86 3.47 -18.18
C ARG A 119 41.70 4.70 -19.07
N TRP A 120 40.53 5.33 -18.98
CA TRP A 120 40.13 6.47 -19.82
C TRP A 120 41.12 7.65 -19.85
N ARG A 121 41.87 7.90 -18.77
CA ARG A 121 42.82 9.02 -18.69
C ARG A 121 43.92 8.95 -19.77
N GLY A 122 44.44 7.76 -20.06
CA GLY A 122 45.47 7.55 -21.08
C GLY A 122 44.91 7.80 -22.49
N LEU A 123 43.80 7.15 -22.81
CA LEU A 123 43.07 7.36 -24.06
C LEU A 123 42.74 8.83 -24.32
N ALA A 124 42.21 9.52 -23.31
CA ALA A 124 41.88 10.94 -23.41
C ALA A 124 43.12 11.84 -23.60
N ALA A 125 44.28 11.45 -23.06
CA ALA A 125 45.53 12.17 -23.29
C ALA A 125 46.00 12.00 -24.74
N GLU A 126 46.00 10.77 -25.25
CA GLU A 126 46.34 10.50 -26.65
C GLU A 126 45.41 11.21 -27.63
N LEU A 127 44.10 11.16 -27.40
CA LEU A 127 43.13 11.89 -28.22
C LEU A 127 43.41 13.40 -28.22
N ARG A 128 43.70 13.99 -27.05
CA ARG A 128 44.05 15.41 -26.95
C ARG A 128 45.35 15.76 -27.68
N ASN A 129 46.36 14.90 -27.60
CA ASN A 129 47.63 15.08 -28.32
C ASN A 129 47.42 15.07 -29.84
N ASN A 130 46.41 14.34 -30.31
CA ASN A 130 46.00 14.31 -31.72
C ASN A 130 44.95 15.38 -32.07
N GLY A 131 44.69 16.35 -31.19
CA GLY A 131 43.77 17.47 -31.45
C GLY A 131 42.29 17.21 -31.11
N PHE A 132 41.95 16.03 -30.59
CA PHE A 132 40.56 15.64 -30.29
C PHE A 132 40.25 15.75 -28.80
N LYS A 133 39.49 16.79 -28.42
CA LYS A 133 39.00 16.99 -27.04
C LYS A 133 37.64 16.33 -26.86
N MET A 134 37.66 15.04 -26.52
CA MET A 134 36.44 14.23 -26.39
C MET A 134 36.08 13.93 -24.93
N ASN A 135 34.78 13.81 -24.66
CA ASN A 135 34.23 13.25 -23.43
C ASN A 135 34.01 11.75 -23.60
N CYS A 136 34.12 10.98 -22.51
CA CYS A 136 33.89 9.53 -22.55
C CYS A 136 32.91 9.12 -21.45
N CYS A 137 31.95 8.28 -21.79
CA CYS A 137 31.19 7.50 -20.83
C CYS A 137 31.38 5.99 -21.07
N SER A 138 31.41 5.22 -19.99
CA SER A 138 31.37 3.75 -20.09
C SER A 138 29.92 3.30 -20.12
N LEU A 139 29.58 2.40 -21.04
CA LEU A 139 28.22 1.88 -21.23
C LEU A 139 27.94 0.63 -20.39
N GLY A 140 28.88 0.20 -19.54
CA GLY A 140 28.80 -0.99 -18.71
C GLY A 140 29.52 -2.21 -19.30
N LEU A 141 29.28 -3.38 -18.71
CA LEU A 141 29.81 -4.68 -19.14
C LEU A 141 28.72 -5.47 -19.88
N GLY A 142 29.12 -6.28 -20.86
CA GLY A 142 28.25 -7.24 -21.54
C GLY A 142 28.02 -6.96 -23.02
N ARG A 143 27.65 -8.02 -23.77
CA ARG A 143 27.55 -8.01 -25.25
C ARG A 143 26.53 -7.01 -25.81
N GLY A 144 25.48 -6.69 -25.05
CA GLY A 144 24.44 -5.73 -25.44
C GLY A 144 24.80 -4.25 -25.23
N THR A 145 25.89 -3.94 -24.52
CA THR A 145 26.23 -2.55 -24.16
C THR A 145 26.69 -1.72 -25.36
N TYR A 146 27.50 -2.32 -26.25
CA TYR A 146 27.88 -1.70 -27.52
C TYR A 146 26.66 -1.36 -28.37
N TRP A 147 25.77 -2.34 -28.54
CA TRP A 147 24.56 -2.16 -29.35
C TRP A 147 23.59 -1.15 -28.74
N SER A 148 23.60 -0.96 -27.43
CA SER A 148 22.83 0.09 -26.76
C SER A 148 23.35 1.49 -27.12
N GLY A 149 24.68 1.64 -27.21
CA GLY A 149 25.33 2.87 -27.69
C GLY A 149 25.03 3.15 -29.17
N VAL A 150 25.13 2.13 -30.02
CA VAL A 150 24.73 2.22 -31.44
C VAL A 150 23.26 2.62 -31.56
N ALA A 151 22.38 1.95 -30.80
CA ALA A 151 20.96 2.21 -30.84
C ALA A 151 20.60 3.63 -30.36
N TYR A 152 21.34 4.19 -29.41
CA TYR A 152 21.20 5.58 -29.00
C TYR A 152 21.48 6.59 -30.13
N CYS A 153 22.39 6.24 -31.05
CA CYS A 153 22.79 7.11 -32.16
C CYS A 153 22.04 6.83 -33.48
N PHE A 154 21.46 5.64 -33.61
CA PHE A 154 20.91 5.14 -34.87
C PHE A 154 19.38 4.98 -34.85
N VAL A 155 18.77 4.76 -33.68
CA VAL A 155 17.33 4.45 -33.59
C VAL A 155 16.52 5.71 -33.28
N PRO A 156 15.52 6.07 -34.12
CA PRO A 156 14.64 7.21 -33.86
C PRO A 156 13.94 7.12 -32.50
N SER A 157 13.78 8.26 -31.85
CA SER A 157 13.04 8.39 -30.59
C SER A 157 12.16 9.65 -30.60
N SER A 158 11.25 9.77 -29.64
CA SER A 158 10.44 10.99 -29.49
C SER A 158 11.26 12.26 -29.29
N LYS A 159 12.51 12.14 -28.82
CA LYS A 159 13.45 13.26 -28.62
C LYS A 159 14.45 13.43 -29.77
N LYS A 160 14.59 12.43 -30.64
CA LYS A 160 15.55 12.39 -31.76
C LYS A 160 14.84 11.82 -32.99
N PRO A 161 14.13 12.65 -33.78
CA PRO A 161 13.49 12.18 -35.00
C PRO A 161 14.54 11.66 -35.99
N LEU A 162 14.13 10.82 -36.94
CA LEU A 162 15.04 10.25 -37.94
C LEU A 162 15.85 11.31 -38.70
N ALA A 163 15.28 12.50 -38.90
CA ALA A 163 15.93 13.64 -39.56
C ALA A 163 17.12 14.22 -38.78
N ASP A 164 17.19 13.99 -37.46
CA ASP A 164 18.26 14.47 -36.58
C ASP A 164 19.36 13.41 -36.36
N LEU A 165 19.15 12.19 -36.89
CA LEU A 165 20.07 11.06 -36.75
C LEU A 165 21.00 10.92 -37.97
N ASP A 166 22.14 10.27 -37.74
CA ASP A 166 23.12 10.02 -38.79
C ASP A 166 22.75 8.82 -39.65
N THR A 167 22.47 9.05 -40.94
CA THR A 167 22.27 7.97 -41.91
C THR A 167 23.56 7.48 -42.56
N GLU A 168 24.67 8.21 -42.41
CA GLU A 168 25.97 7.95 -43.06
C GLU A 168 27.06 7.63 -42.03
N TYR A 169 26.81 6.64 -41.19
CA TYR A 169 27.78 6.18 -40.19
C TYR A 169 28.92 5.37 -40.84
N ILE A 170 30.06 5.30 -40.17
CA ILE A 170 31.15 4.39 -40.55
C ILE A 170 31.45 3.41 -39.43
N THR A 171 32.04 2.27 -39.78
CA THR A 171 32.43 1.22 -38.85
C THR A 171 33.84 0.73 -39.14
N THR A 172 34.47 0.07 -38.16
CA THR A 172 35.74 -0.63 -38.36
C THR A 172 35.61 -1.75 -39.42
N PRO A 173 36.69 -2.12 -40.13
CA PRO A 173 36.71 -3.30 -40.98
C PRO A 173 36.28 -4.56 -40.21
N GLY A 174 35.45 -5.41 -40.82
CA GLY A 174 34.93 -6.63 -40.19
C GLY A 174 33.83 -6.40 -39.13
N HIS A 175 33.34 -5.17 -38.97
CA HIS A 175 32.20 -4.89 -38.10
C HIS A 175 30.95 -5.65 -38.58
N PRO A 176 30.22 -6.36 -37.70
CA PRO A 176 29.01 -7.09 -38.08
C PRO A 176 27.90 -6.12 -38.52
N ASP A 177 27.00 -6.56 -39.42
CA ASP A 177 25.85 -5.73 -39.77
C ASP A 177 25.02 -5.35 -38.55
N PHE A 178 24.42 -4.15 -38.59
CA PHE A 178 23.54 -3.70 -37.50
C PHE A 178 22.37 -4.67 -37.38
N PRO A 179 22.08 -5.19 -36.16
CA PRO A 179 21.00 -6.13 -35.96
C PRO A 179 19.68 -5.62 -36.56
N PRO A 180 18.89 -6.46 -37.28
CA PRO A 180 17.66 -6.03 -37.93
C PRO A 180 16.67 -5.30 -37.00
N ARG A 181 16.65 -5.66 -35.70
CA ARG A 181 15.84 -4.99 -34.67
C ARG A 181 16.16 -3.50 -34.48
N LEU A 182 17.39 -3.06 -34.75
CA LEU A 182 17.76 -1.64 -34.69
C LEU A 182 17.23 -0.85 -35.91
N ARG A 183 16.87 -1.54 -36.98
CA ARG A 183 16.27 -0.93 -38.19
C ARG A 183 14.75 -0.84 -38.11
N LYS A 184 14.09 -1.62 -37.23
CA LYS A 184 12.64 -1.54 -37.02
C LYS A 184 12.32 -0.18 -36.37
N GLN A 185 11.51 0.64 -37.06
CA GLN A 185 11.00 1.88 -36.47
C GLN A 185 10.28 1.57 -35.17
N ARG A 186 10.59 2.34 -34.12
CA ARG A 186 9.87 2.24 -32.86
C ARG A 186 8.41 2.58 -33.11
N ARG A 187 7.51 1.68 -32.71
CA ARG A 187 6.11 2.06 -32.53
C ARG A 187 6.07 3.27 -31.58
N PRO A 188 5.27 4.31 -31.87
CA PRO A 188 5.15 5.45 -30.99
C PRO A 188 4.83 4.94 -29.58
N ALA A 189 5.58 5.41 -28.58
CA ALA A 189 5.39 4.98 -27.20
C ALA A 189 3.91 5.20 -26.84
N LYS A 190 3.20 4.12 -26.47
CA LYS A 190 1.82 4.20 -25.99
C LYS A 190 1.76 5.32 -24.93
N GLN A 191 0.90 6.32 -25.16
CA GLN A 191 0.78 7.51 -24.30
C GLN A 191 0.59 7.09 -22.84
N LYS A 192 1.49 7.52 -21.95
CA LYS A 192 1.40 7.23 -20.52
C LYS A 192 0.28 8.06 -19.90
N ILE A 193 -0.53 7.45 -19.04
CA ILE A 193 -1.47 8.19 -18.18
C ILE A 193 -0.66 8.71 -17.00
N GLU A 194 -0.70 10.02 -16.81
CA GLU A 194 0.02 10.67 -15.71
C GLU A 194 -0.70 10.44 -14.36
N PRO A 195 0.01 10.47 -13.22
CA PRO A 195 -0.60 10.18 -11.93
C PRO A 195 -1.84 11.00 -11.57
N LEU A 196 -1.80 12.29 -11.88
CA LEU A 196 -2.89 13.23 -11.68
C LEU A 196 -4.11 12.94 -12.57
N GLU A 197 -3.88 12.46 -13.78
CA GLU A 197 -4.95 12.13 -14.72
C GLU A 197 -5.75 10.92 -14.23
N PHE A 198 -5.06 9.89 -13.72
CA PHE A 198 -5.73 8.76 -13.10
C PHE A 198 -6.49 9.13 -11.83
N ALA A 199 -5.94 10.02 -10.99
CA ALA A 199 -6.65 10.48 -9.80
C ALA A 199 -7.98 11.17 -10.14
N LYS A 200 -8.03 11.92 -11.26
CA LYS A 200 -9.27 12.49 -11.80
C LYS A 200 -10.24 11.39 -12.24
N ILE A 201 -9.76 10.39 -12.99
CA ILE A 201 -10.57 9.23 -13.39
C ILE A 201 -11.21 8.55 -12.17
N VAL A 202 -10.44 8.28 -11.11
CA VAL A 202 -10.95 7.68 -9.87
C VAL A 202 -12.04 8.54 -9.23
N ALA A 203 -11.85 9.86 -9.18
CA ALA A 203 -12.83 10.78 -8.60
C ALA A 203 -14.11 10.89 -9.44
N ASP A 204 -13.96 11.10 -10.76
CA ASP A 204 -15.06 11.29 -11.70
C ASP A 204 -15.92 10.02 -11.81
N GLN A 205 -15.28 8.85 -11.80
CA GLN A 205 -15.92 7.54 -11.88
C GLN A 205 -16.33 7.00 -10.50
N LYS A 206 -16.05 7.74 -9.42
CA LYS A 206 -16.38 7.40 -8.03
C LYS A 206 -15.89 5.99 -7.62
N LEU A 207 -14.68 5.61 -8.04
CA LEU A 207 -14.09 4.31 -7.71
C LEU A 207 -13.64 4.32 -6.24
N ARG A 208 -14.18 3.41 -5.41
CA ARG A 208 -13.96 3.40 -3.96
C ARG A 208 -13.13 2.22 -3.48
N SER A 209 -13.00 1.20 -4.31
CA SER A 209 -12.32 -0.05 -4.01
C SER A 209 -11.39 -0.46 -5.14
N VAL A 210 -10.52 -1.43 -4.86
CA VAL A 210 -9.65 -2.03 -5.87
C VAL A 210 -10.49 -2.75 -6.92
N GLU A 211 -11.56 -3.38 -6.49
CA GLU A 211 -12.55 -4.06 -7.33
C GLU A 211 -13.25 -3.08 -8.28
N ASP A 212 -13.62 -1.88 -7.82
CA ASP A 212 -14.19 -0.84 -8.69
C ASP A 212 -13.21 -0.43 -9.79
N VAL A 213 -11.91 -0.32 -9.45
CA VAL A 213 -10.85 0.02 -10.41
C VAL A 213 -10.68 -1.10 -11.45
N HIS A 214 -10.73 -2.36 -11.03
CA HIS A 214 -10.72 -3.50 -11.96
C HIS A 214 -11.97 -3.57 -12.84
N ALA A 215 -13.15 -3.36 -12.28
CA ALA A 215 -14.40 -3.36 -13.06
C ALA A 215 -14.39 -2.24 -14.10
N TYR A 216 -13.93 -1.04 -13.73
CA TYR A 216 -13.75 0.07 -14.66
C TYR A 216 -12.73 -0.27 -15.75
N ALA A 217 -11.63 -0.94 -15.41
CA ALA A 217 -10.63 -1.41 -16.37
C ALA A 217 -11.20 -2.32 -17.46
N GLU A 218 -11.98 -3.30 -17.05
CA GLU A 218 -12.57 -4.28 -17.95
C GLU A 218 -13.61 -3.64 -18.87
N ALA A 219 -14.41 -2.71 -18.33
CA ALA A 219 -15.36 -1.92 -19.12
C ALA A 219 -14.65 -1.08 -20.18
N GLN A 220 -13.53 -0.43 -19.82
CA GLN A 220 -12.72 0.33 -20.78
C GLN A 220 -12.09 -0.59 -21.84
N ARG A 221 -11.60 -1.78 -21.45
CA ARG A 221 -11.10 -2.78 -22.40
C ARG A 221 -12.17 -3.22 -23.40
N ALA A 222 -13.38 -3.50 -22.92
CA ALA A 222 -14.51 -3.86 -23.77
C ALA A 222 -14.87 -2.72 -24.75
N ALA A 223 -14.68 -1.47 -24.34
CA ALA A 223 -14.84 -0.29 -25.18
C ALA A 223 -13.64 0.00 -26.13
N GLY A 224 -12.67 -0.93 -26.22
CA GLY A 224 -11.49 -0.78 -27.07
C GLY A 224 -10.37 0.09 -26.50
N TRP A 225 -10.48 0.52 -25.24
CA TRP A 225 -9.43 1.28 -24.55
C TRP A 225 -8.43 0.31 -23.89
N GLY A 226 -7.16 0.35 -24.33
CA GLY A 226 -6.05 -0.45 -23.79
C GLY A 226 -5.56 -0.02 -22.40
N LEU A 227 -6.48 0.12 -21.43
CA LEU A 227 -6.21 0.58 -20.08
C LEU A 227 -5.62 -0.53 -19.18
N GLN A 228 -5.88 -1.80 -19.49
CA GLN A 228 -5.55 -2.94 -18.62
C GLN A 228 -4.04 -3.07 -18.32
N GLU A 229 -3.17 -2.99 -19.34
CA GLU A 229 -1.70 -3.01 -19.15
C GLU A 229 -1.20 -1.79 -18.34
N ARG A 230 -1.96 -0.69 -18.35
CA ARG A 230 -1.60 0.55 -17.65
C ARG A 230 -1.92 0.43 -16.16
N LEU A 231 -2.96 -0.32 -15.78
CA LEU A 231 -3.49 -0.39 -14.41
C LEU A 231 -2.60 -1.11 -13.39
N GLN A 232 -1.76 -2.05 -13.81
CA GLN A 232 -0.80 -2.68 -12.89
C GLN A 232 0.17 -1.66 -12.27
N ARG A 233 0.48 -0.56 -12.99
CA ARG A 233 1.24 0.59 -12.44
C ARG A 233 0.36 1.59 -11.67
N LEU A 234 -0.94 1.63 -11.98
CA LEU A 234 -1.91 2.50 -11.32
C LEU A 234 -2.25 2.01 -9.91
N PHE A 235 -1.98 0.74 -9.57
CA PHE A 235 -2.04 0.24 -8.18
C PHE A 235 -1.14 1.04 -7.23
N ASN A 236 0.10 1.33 -7.61
CA ASN A 236 1.00 2.18 -6.84
C ASN A 236 0.49 3.63 -6.73
N MET A 237 -0.38 4.05 -7.66
CA MET A 237 -1.05 5.35 -7.62
C MET A 237 -2.37 5.33 -6.86
N PHE A 238 -3.03 4.19 -6.69
CA PHE A 238 -4.14 4.05 -5.75
C PHE A 238 -3.67 4.29 -4.32
N GLU A 239 -2.45 3.87 -3.97
CA GLU A 239 -1.79 4.28 -2.72
C GLU A 239 -1.60 5.81 -2.65
N SER A 240 -1.24 6.45 -3.77
CA SER A 240 -1.18 7.92 -3.85
C SER A 240 -2.57 8.57 -3.75
N TRP A 241 -3.65 7.92 -4.20
CA TRP A 241 -5.02 8.38 -3.99
C TRP A 241 -5.47 8.23 -2.52
N ILE A 242 -5.06 7.15 -1.84
CA ILE A 242 -5.18 7.04 -0.38
C ILE A 242 -4.50 8.24 0.30
N GLN A 243 -3.36 8.71 -0.22
CA GLN A 243 -2.71 9.94 0.23
C GLN A 243 -3.51 11.20 -0.15
N CYS A 244 -4.20 11.26 -1.29
CA CYS A 244 -5.10 12.37 -1.62
C CYS A 244 -6.33 12.46 -0.70
N GLN A 245 -6.77 11.34 -0.10
CA GLN A 245 -7.77 11.37 0.98
C GLN A 245 -7.18 11.76 2.34
N ALA A 246 -5.86 12.01 2.44
CA ALA A 246 -5.22 12.35 3.72
C ALA A 246 -5.86 13.55 4.43
N PRO A 247 -6.32 14.64 3.77
CA PRO A 247 -6.99 15.73 4.46
C PRO A 247 -8.29 15.28 5.14
N THR A 248 -9.15 14.56 4.43
CA THR A 248 -10.41 14.01 4.98
C THR A 248 -10.13 12.99 6.08
N ARG A 249 -9.13 12.12 5.88
CA ARG A 249 -8.72 11.13 6.88
C ARG A 249 -8.10 11.77 8.11
N ARG A 250 -7.33 12.84 7.94
CA ARG A 250 -6.74 13.63 9.03
C ARG A 250 -7.82 14.35 9.82
N ALA A 251 -8.74 15.04 9.13
CA ALA A 251 -9.88 15.69 9.78
C ALA A 251 -10.72 14.67 10.56
N ARG A 252 -10.95 13.50 9.98
CA ARG A 252 -11.68 12.41 10.64
C ARG A 252 -10.92 11.82 11.83
N ARG A 253 -9.61 11.59 11.72
CA ARG A 253 -8.77 11.14 12.84
C ARG A 253 -8.70 12.16 13.97
N ALA A 254 -8.88 13.44 13.67
CA ALA A 254 -8.94 14.50 14.68
C ALA A 254 -10.29 14.53 15.44
N MET A 255 -11.32 13.83 14.94
CA MET A 255 -12.57 13.67 15.69
C MET A 255 -12.36 12.68 16.82
N SER A 256 -12.72 13.09 18.04
CA SER A 256 -12.92 12.16 19.16
C SER A 256 -14.06 11.18 18.86
N HIS A 257 -14.05 10.02 19.50
CA HIS A 257 -15.12 9.00 19.37
C HIS A 257 -16.51 9.55 19.72
N MET A 258 -16.61 10.48 20.67
CA MET A 258 -17.87 11.15 20.97
C MET A 258 -18.33 12.10 19.86
N GLN A 259 -17.42 12.85 19.24
CA GLN A 259 -17.75 13.68 18.07
C GLN A 259 -18.19 12.81 16.88
N VAL A 260 -17.63 11.60 16.74
CA VAL A 260 -18.10 10.63 15.75
C VAL A 260 -19.56 10.26 15.99
N LEU A 261 -19.90 9.94 17.24
CA LEU A 261 -21.25 9.58 17.65
C LEU A 261 -22.23 10.74 17.44
N GLU A 262 -21.83 11.96 17.81
CA GLU A 262 -22.62 13.18 17.59
C GLU A 262 -22.91 13.43 16.12
N ALA A 263 -21.88 13.41 15.27
CA ALA A 263 -22.04 13.64 13.85
C ALA A 263 -22.95 12.61 13.17
N ALA A 264 -23.12 11.42 13.77
CA ALA A 264 -24.03 10.40 13.27
C ALA A 264 -25.50 10.69 13.59
N LEU A 265 -25.83 11.59 14.53
CA LEU A 265 -27.21 12.05 14.75
C LEU A 265 -27.73 12.86 13.55
N GLU A 266 -26.86 13.61 12.88
CA GLU A 266 -27.20 14.41 11.70
C GLU A 266 -27.42 13.54 10.44
N LYS A 267 -27.00 12.27 10.47
CA LYS A 267 -27.23 11.34 9.35
C LYS A 267 -28.70 10.92 9.32
N PRO A 268 -29.29 10.69 8.13
CA PRO A 268 -30.66 10.20 8.03
C PRO A 268 -30.79 8.79 8.63
N CYS A 269 -31.95 8.51 9.24
CA CYS A 269 -32.27 7.17 9.70
C CYS A 269 -32.44 6.22 8.51
N THR A 270 -31.83 5.02 8.58
CA THR A 270 -31.90 4.00 7.51
C THR A 270 -32.78 2.80 7.87
N CYS A 271 -33.44 2.83 9.04
CA CYS A 271 -34.19 1.70 9.57
C CYS A 271 -35.55 2.06 10.15
N ASP A 272 -36.04 3.28 9.91
CA ASP A 272 -37.32 3.79 10.42
C ASP A 272 -37.49 3.58 11.94
N GLY A 273 -36.41 3.76 12.70
CA GLY A 273 -36.40 3.61 14.17
C GLY A 273 -36.39 2.16 14.69
N ARG A 274 -36.45 1.15 13.81
CA ARG A 274 -36.59 -0.28 14.20
C ARG A 274 -35.38 -0.86 14.92
N ALA A 275 -34.21 -0.23 14.78
CA ALA A 275 -32.98 -0.74 15.39
C ALA A 275 -32.98 -0.64 16.92
N ILE A 276 -33.52 0.46 17.48
CA ILE A 276 -33.51 0.72 18.94
C ILE A 276 -34.22 -0.41 19.72
N PRO A 277 -35.49 -0.75 19.42
CA PRO A 277 -36.18 -1.82 20.13
C PRO A 277 -35.46 -3.17 20.02
N GLY A 278 -34.79 -3.45 18.91
CA GLY A 278 -34.07 -4.71 18.74
C GLY A 278 -32.80 -4.80 19.59
N TRP A 279 -32.04 -3.71 19.77
CA TRP A 279 -30.92 -3.70 20.72
C TRP A 279 -31.40 -3.80 22.17
N GLU A 280 -32.47 -3.07 22.53
CA GLU A 280 -33.09 -3.15 23.87
C GLU A 280 -33.62 -4.56 24.16
N TYR A 281 -34.23 -5.21 23.17
CA TYR A 281 -34.66 -6.60 23.26
C TYR A 281 -33.47 -7.53 23.52
N VAL A 282 -32.37 -7.40 22.78
CA VAL A 282 -31.17 -8.27 22.97
C VAL A 282 -30.63 -8.15 24.40
N LEU A 283 -30.54 -6.92 24.92
CA LEU A 283 -30.05 -6.67 26.28
C LEU A 283 -31.01 -7.22 27.34
N THR A 284 -32.29 -6.85 27.26
CA THR A 284 -33.31 -7.28 28.24
C THR A 284 -33.56 -8.79 28.21
N PHE A 285 -33.51 -9.42 27.04
CA PHE A 285 -33.62 -10.87 26.89
C PHE A 285 -32.52 -11.61 27.66
N ASN A 286 -31.31 -11.05 27.69
CA ASN A 286 -30.17 -11.58 28.44
C ASN A 286 -30.07 -11.05 29.88
N ASP A 287 -31.14 -10.45 30.41
CA ASP A 287 -31.20 -9.85 31.76
C ASP A 287 -30.15 -8.74 32.00
N LEU A 288 -29.77 -8.03 30.93
CA LEU A 288 -28.82 -6.92 30.99
C LEU A 288 -29.57 -5.58 31.07
N SER A 289 -29.11 -4.69 31.96
CA SER A 289 -29.63 -3.33 32.08
C SER A 289 -29.26 -2.50 30.85
N VAL A 290 -30.29 -1.99 30.16
CA VAL A 290 -30.12 -1.10 29.00
C VAL A 290 -29.42 0.20 29.40
N SER A 291 -29.74 0.76 30.58
CA SER A 291 -29.12 2.00 31.05
C SER A 291 -27.64 1.80 31.37
N ASP A 292 -27.27 0.71 32.07
CA ASP A 292 -25.88 0.41 32.37
C ASP A 292 -25.06 0.19 31.10
N TYR A 293 -25.64 -0.50 30.11
CA TYR A 293 -24.99 -0.69 28.81
C TYR A 293 -24.75 0.63 28.07
N ARG A 294 -25.74 1.53 28.07
CA ARG A 294 -25.59 2.86 27.48
C ARG A 294 -24.50 3.66 28.21
N ALA A 295 -24.52 3.67 29.54
CA ALA A 295 -23.57 4.40 30.35
C ALA A 295 -22.14 3.90 30.11
N ALA A 296 -21.94 2.59 30.09
CA ALA A 296 -20.65 1.98 29.79
C ALA A 296 -20.18 2.29 28.37
N THR A 297 -21.08 2.25 27.38
CA THR A 297 -20.74 2.59 25.99
C THR A 297 -20.34 4.05 25.84
N VAL A 298 -21.08 4.98 26.47
CA VAL A 298 -20.74 6.41 26.49
C VAL A 298 -19.41 6.63 27.19
N LYS A 299 -19.15 5.93 28.31
CA LYS A 299 -17.86 5.97 29.01
C LYS A 299 -16.72 5.50 28.11
N MET A 300 -16.85 4.31 27.50
CA MET A 300 -15.87 3.76 26.55
C MET A 300 -15.52 4.76 25.44
N LEU A 301 -16.53 5.38 24.80
CA LEU A 301 -16.30 6.34 23.72
C LEU A 301 -15.75 7.68 24.25
N THR A 302 -16.08 8.09 25.46
CA THR A 302 -15.55 9.33 26.04
C THR A 302 -14.08 9.17 26.43
N GLU A 303 -13.73 8.05 27.05
CA GLU A 303 -12.39 7.74 27.56
C GLU A 303 -11.48 7.10 26.51
N GLN A 304 -12.04 6.72 25.34
CA GLN A 304 -11.32 6.16 24.20
C GLN A 304 -10.65 4.80 24.50
N GLY A 305 -11.26 4.00 25.38
CA GLY A 305 -10.72 2.71 25.83
C GLY A 305 -9.99 2.80 27.17
N GLY A 306 -8.96 1.97 27.37
CA GLY A 306 -8.19 1.90 28.62
C GLY A 306 -8.78 0.97 29.68
N LYS A 307 -8.28 1.07 30.91
CA LYS A 307 -8.73 0.23 32.05
C LYS A 307 -10.22 0.41 32.31
N GLN A 308 -10.98 -0.68 32.30
CA GLN A 308 -12.45 -0.70 32.37
C GLN A 308 -13.18 0.13 31.29
N GLY A 309 -12.45 0.60 30.28
CA GLY A 309 -12.98 1.41 29.18
C GLY A 309 -13.27 0.57 27.94
N ASN A 310 -12.95 -0.72 27.93
CA ASN A 310 -13.24 -1.64 26.83
C ASN A 310 -14.45 -2.52 27.13
N HIS A 311 -15.03 -3.16 26.10
CA HIS A 311 -16.17 -4.05 26.23
C HIS A 311 -15.82 -5.50 25.87
N PHE A 312 -16.22 -6.45 26.70
CA PHE A 312 -16.04 -7.89 26.45
C PHE A 312 -17.39 -8.62 26.54
N TYR A 313 -17.89 -9.10 25.41
CA TYR A 313 -19.18 -9.80 25.33
C TYR A 313 -18.94 -11.31 25.23
N TRP A 314 -19.50 -12.11 26.12
CA TRP A 314 -19.36 -13.57 26.03
C TRP A 314 -20.71 -14.27 26.22
N GLY A 315 -20.82 -15.53 25.80
CA GLY A 315 -22.05 -16.32 25.85
C GLY A 315 -22.27 -17.14 24.58
N ALA A 316 -23.30 -17.97 24.53
CA ALA A 316 -23.52 -18.90 23.42
C ALA A 316 -23.67 -18.23 22.03
N PRO A 317 -23.50 -18.96 20.91
CA PRO A 317 -23.88 -18.46 19.60
C PRO A 317 -25.35 -18.00 19.57
N SER A 318 -25.66 -17.01 18.73
CA SER A 318 -27.03 -16.48 18.55
C SER A 318 -27.67 -15.80 19.76
N CYS A 319 -26.89 -15.41 20.79
CA CYS A 319 -27.40 -14.62 21.92
C CYS A 319 -27.46 -13.11 21.68
N GLY A 320 -27.07 -12.64 20.49
CA GLY A 320 -27.20 -11.23 20.07
C GLY A 320 -25.94 -10.36 20.19
N LYS A 321 -24.79 -10.89 20.62
CA LYS A 321 -23.51 -10.14 20.74
C LYS A 321 -23.17 -9.30 19.50
N THR A 322 -23.20 -9.92 18.32
CA THR A 322 -22.87 -9.24 17.05
C THR A 322 -23.88 -8.14 16.69
N ALA A 323 -25.12 -8.21 17.20
CA ALA A 323 -26.12 -7.17 16.97
C ALA A 323 -25.71 -5.85 17.63
N LEU A 324 -24.96 -5.90 18.74
CA LEU A 324 -24.45 -4.75 19.47
C LEU A 324 -23.11 -4.21 18.93
N THR A 325 -22.32 -5.04 18.23
CA THR A 325 -21.05 -4.60 17.62
C THR A 325 -21.22 -3.99 16.22
N ARG A 326 -22.21 -4.43 15.44
CA ARG A 326 -22.53 -3.89 14.10
C ARG A 326 -22.72 -2.37 14.04
N PRO A 327 -23.47 -1.71 14.94
CA PRO A 327 -23.62 -0.27 14.85
C PRO A 327 -22.31 0.47 15.07
N LEU A 328 -21.42 -0.06 15.93
CA LEU A 328 -20.07 0.49 16.12
C LEU A 328 -19.20 0.29 14.87
N GLN A 329 -19.30 -0.88 14.21
CA GLN A 329 -18.62 -1.10 12.93
C GLN A 329 -19.08 -0.07 11.88
N ALA A 330 -20.39 0.16 11.77
CA ALA A 330 -20.96 1.14 10.85
C ALA A 330 -20.64 2.59 11.24
N LEU A 331 -20.50 2.89 12.54
CA LEU A 331 -20.20 4.23 13.04
C LEU A 331 -18.76 4.67 12.74
N PHE A 332 -17.81 3.73 12.80
CA PHE A 332 -16.39 4.01 12.59
C PHE A 332 -15.88 3.61 11.20
N GLU A 333 -16.61 2.82 10.42
CA GLU A 333 -16.33 2.51 9.01
C GLU A 333 -14.85 2.07 8.80
N GLY A 334 -14.10 2.78 7.94
CA GLY A 334 -12.69 2.50 7.65
C GLY A 334 -11.72 2.66 8.83
N TYR A 335 -12.17 3.18 9.97
CA TYR A 335 -11.40 3.33 11.21
C TYR A 335 -11.59 2.17 12.18
N VAL A 336 -12.31 1.12 11.76
CA VAL A 336 -12.42 -0.14 12.48
C VAL A 336 -11.21 -1.02 12.16
N MET A 337 -10.54 -1.51 13.19
CA MET A 337 -9.71 -2.70 13.12
C MET A 337 -10.61 -3.91 13.39
N ALA A 338 -10.72 -4.81 12.42
CA ALA A 338 -11.41 -6.08 12.63
C ALA A 338 -10.49 -7.08 13.36
N LYS A 339 -10.92 -8.34 13.46
CA LYS A 339 -10.09 -9.45 13.93
C LYS A 339 -8.72 -9.46 13.21
N PRO A 340 -7.59 -9.52 13.95
CA PRO A 340 -6.26 -9.80 13.38
C PRO A 340 -6.29 -11.01 12.45
N GLN A 341 -5.57 -10.93 11.34
CA GLN A 341 -5.46 -12.07 10.44
C GLN A 341 -4.79 -13.25 11.18
N VAL A 342 -5.34 -14.44 11.03
CA VAL A 342 -4.75 -15.67 11.57
C VAL A 342 -3.63 -16.11 10.62
N GLY A 343 -2.49 -16.56 11.15
CA GLY A 343 -1.40 -17.11 10.32
C GLY A 343 -0.52 -16.06 9.62
N THR A 344 -0.72 -14.76 9.87
CA THR A 344 0.26 -13.72 9.51
C THR A 344 1.25 -13.52 10.64
N THR A 345 2.49 -13.14 10.32
CA THR A 345 3.48 -12.69 11.30
C THR A 345 3.21 -11.28 11.84
N PHE A 346 2.21 -10.57 11.31
CA PHE A 346 1.93 -9.16 11.61
C PHE A 346 0.48 -8.92 12.09
N PRO A 347 0.10 -9.39 13.29
CA PRO A 347 -1.31 -9.38 13.74
C PRO A 347 -1.90 -7.97 13.89
N PHE A 348 -1.06 -6.97 14.17
CA PHE A 348 -1.48 -5.58 14.38
C PHE A 348 -1.15 -4.64 13.21
N MET A 349 -0.73 -5.14 12.03
CA MET A 349 -0.34 -4.26 10.90
C MET A 349 -1.43 -3.28 10.45
N THR A 350 -2.70 -3.57 10.75
CA THR A 350 -3.85 -2.74 10.38
C THR A 350 -4.27 -1.76 11.48
N LEU A 351 -3.64 -1.80 12.67
CA LEU A 351 -3.93 -0.95 13.81
C LEU A 351 -3.63 0.54 13.58
N PRO A 352 -2.54 0.96 12.89
CA PRO A 352 -2.20 2.38 12.79
C PRO A 352 -3.33 3.26 12.28
N GLY A 353 -3.68 4.27 13.08
CA GLY A 353 -4.76 5.21 12.83
C GLY A 353 -6.17 4.64 12.77
N LYS A 354 -6.41 3.47 13.39
CA LYS A 354 -7.74 2.97 13.74
C LYS A 354 -8.20 3.60 15.06
N GLN A 355 -9.51 3.65 15.26
CA GLN A 355 -10.15 4.25 16.43
C GLN A 355 -10.90 3.20 17.26
N ILE A 356 -11.35 2.10 16.65
CA ILE A 356 -12.05 1.04 17.35
C ILE A 356 -11.57 -0.32 16.86
N CYS A 357 -11.38 -1.27 17.78
CA CYS A 357 -11.08 -2.66 17.50
C CYS A 357 -12.33 -3.49 17.79
N ILE A 358 -12.88 -4.13 16.76
CA ILE A 358 -14.06 -4.99 16.89
C ILE A 358 -13.65 -6.41 16.52
N TRP A 359 -13.43 -7.23 17.54
CA TRP A 359 -12.93 -8.58 17.38
C TRP A 359 -14.03 -9.59 17.67
N ASN A 360 -14.62 -10.12 16.59
CA ASN A 360 -15.63 -11.17 16.72
C ASN A 360 -14.97 -12.55 16.85
N ASP A 361 -15.53 -13.40 17.71
CA ASP A 361 -15.01 -14.73 18.04
C ASP A 361 -13.54 -14.71 18.51
N PHE A 362 -13.29 -13.88 19.52
CA PHE A 362 -12.02 -13.81 20.24
C PHE A 362 -11.75 -15.14 20.96
N ARG A 363 -10.50 -15.60 20.85
CA ARG A 363 -9.99 -16.81 21.47
C ARG A 363 -8.56 -16.55 21.92
N TRP A 364 -8.20 -17.06 23.08
CA TRP A 364 -6.83 -17.04 23.58
C TRP A 364 -6.34 -18.49 23.80
N PRO A 365 -5.09 -18.84 23.42
CA PRO A 365 -4.10 -18.02 22.72
C PRO A 365 -4.50 -17.70 21.27
N HIS A 366 -3.94 -16.61 20.72
CA HIS A 366 -4.10 -16.26 19.31
C HIS A 366 -2.75 -16.01 18.61
N PRO A 367 -1.96 -17.05 18.32
CA PRO A 367 -0.66 -16.90 17.66
C PRO A 367 -0.75 -16.11 16.35
N PRO A 368 0.23 -15.25 16.02
CA PRO A 368 1.49 -15.02 16.75
C PRO A 368 1.42 -13.91 17.82
N MET A 369 0.22 -13.49 18.24
CA MET A 369 0.06 -12.36 19.15
C MET A 369 0.60 -12.67 20.55
N ALA A 370 1.43 -11.76 21.08
CA ALA A 370 1.86 -11.82 22.47
C ALA A 370 0.78 -11.26 23.41
N TRP A 371 0.66 -11.85 24.59
CA TRP A 371 -0.33 -11.43 25.60
C TRP A 371 -0.11 -9.99 26.07
N ASN A 372 1.15 -9.63 26.33
CA ASN A 372 1.51 -8.30 26.79
C ASN A 372 1.15 -7.23 25.76
N ASP A 373 1.37 -7.46 24.46
CA ASP A 373 0.99 -6.50 23.42
C ASP A 373 -0.53 -6.30 23.37
N LEU A 374 -1.31 -7.37 23.61
CA LEU A 374 -2.77 -7.27 23.69
C LEU A 374 -3.23 -6.50 24.93
N LEU A 375 -2.58 -6.68 26.08
CA LEU A 375 -2.84 -5.91 27.29
C LEU A 375 -2.46 -4.43 27.11
N ASN A 376 -1.32 -4.15 26.48
CA ASN A 376 -0.87 -2.79 26.14
C ASN A 376 -1.86 -2.12 25.18
N LEU A 377 -2.33 -2.84 24.16
CA LEU A 377 -3.37 -2.35 23.26
C LEU A 377 -4.65 -1.96 24.00
N ALA A 378 -5.12 -2.81 24.92
CA ALA A 378 -6.31 -2.55 25.70
C ALA A 378 -6.16 -1.36 26.68
N ASP A 379 -4.96 -1.12 27.18
CA ASP A 379 -4.64 0.04 28.01
C ASP A 379 -4.31 1.31 27.22
N ASN A 380 -4.24 1.23 25.89
CA ASN A 380 -3.67 2.27 25.04
C ASN A 380 -2.22 2.62 25.44
N GLU A 381 -1.42 1.67 25.90
CA GLU A 381 0.02 1.86 26.14
C GLU A 381 0.83 1.71 24.86
N ALA A 382 2.00 2.36 24.79
CA ALA A 382 2.85 2.30 23.62
C ALA A 382 3.53 0.92 23.48
N PHE A 383 3.51 0.34 22.28
CA PHE A 383 4.20 -0.92 21.98
C PHE A 383 4.62 -1.01 20.51
N LEU A 384 5.55 -1.89 20.19
CA LEU A 384 6.03 -2.09 18.82
C LEU A 384 5.07 -2.98 18.03
N VAL A 385 4.59 -2.44 16.91
CA VAL A 385 3.81 -3.17 15.90
C VAL A 385 4.77 -3.59 14.79
N ALA A 386 4.98 -4.90 14.65
CA ALA A 386 5.78 -5.44 13.57
C ALA A 386 5.18 -5.11 12.19
N MET A 387 6.02 -4.65 11.25
CA MET A 387 5.62 -4.28 9.89
C MET A 387 6.34 -5.14 8.84
N PRO A 388 5.71 -5.43 7.69
CA PRO A 388 6.39 -6.10 6.58
C PRO A 388 7.60 -5.28 6.08
N LYS A 389 8.79 -5.88 6.05
CA LYS A 389 10.07 -5.19 5.75
C LYS A 389 10.40 -5.13 4.25
N GLY A 390 9.40 -5.09 3.37
CA GLY A 390 9.60 -5.03 1.91
C GLY A 390 9.65 -3.59 1.40
N GLY A 391 10.86 -3.04 1.19
CA GLY A 391 11.10 -1.69 0.64
C GLY A 391 11.89 -0.76 1.56
N ASP A 392 11.97 0.54 1.24
CA ASP A 392 12.72 1.57 2.01
C ASP A 392 12.14 1.83 3.42
N LEU A 393 10.97 1.28 3.74
CA LEU A 393 10.33 1.35 5.07
C LEU A 393 10.71 0.11 5.89
N GLY A 394 11.96 0.04 6.34
CA GLY A 394 12.53 -1.11 7.06
C GLY A 394 12.27 -1.17 8.58
N ALA A 395 11.40 -0.33 9.14
CA ALA A 395 11.22 -0.18 10.59
C ALA A 395 9.83 -0.62 11.08
N ASP A 396 9.81 -1.23 12.27
CA ASP A 396 8.58 -1.51 13.00
C ASP A 396 7.92 -0.19 13.47
N TYR A 397 6.60 -0.20 13.63
CA TYR A 397 5.83 0.99 14.01
C TYR A 397 5.62 1.04 15.52
N LEU A 398 6.15 2.05 16.20
CA LEU A 398 5.87 2.26 17.63
C LEU A 398 4.49 2.91 17.81
N TRP A 399 3.48 2.08 18.07
CA TRP A 399 2.10 2.55 18.23
C TRP A 399 1.92 3.33 19.51
N ASN A 400 1.12 4.39 19.45
CA ASN A 400 0.85 5.33 20.53
C ASN A 400 2.07 5.91 21.26
N ALA A 401 3.21 6.06 20.58
CA ALA A 401 4.45 6.60 21.14
C ALA A 401 4.29 8.00 21.81
N ARG A 402 3.29 8.77 21.36
CA ARG A 402 3.05 10.16 21.80
C ARG A 402 1.79 10.32 22.65
N GLY A 403 1.08 9.23 22.98
CA GLY A 403 -0.20 9.31 23.69
C GLY A 403 -1.35 9.93 22.87
N THR A 404 -1.20 10.00 21.53
CA THR A 404 -2.19 10.62 20.63
C THR A 404 -3.04 9.60 19.87
N GLU A 405 -2.66 8.33 19.91
CA GLU A 405 -3.44 7.23 19.34
C GLU A 405 -4.20 6.51 20.46
N SER A 406 -5.39 6.02 20.14
CA SER A 406 -6.22 5.31 21.10
C SER A 406 -7.19 4.44 20.35
N VAL A 407 -7.50 3.28 20.92
CA VAL A 407 -8.48 2.36 20.38
C VAL A 407 -9.44 1.91 21.48
N CYS A 408 -10.74 1.98 21.22
CA CYS A 408 -11.71 1.26 22.05
C CYS A 408 -11.75 -0.21 21.61
N MET A 409 -11.64 -1.16 22.52
CA MET A 409 -11.78 -2.58 22.18
C MET A 409 -13.18 -3.09 22.50
N VAL A 410 -13.80 -3.76 21.53
CA VAL A 410 -15.05 -4.49 21.70
C VAL A 410 -14.86 -5.91 21.18
N LEU A 411 -14.78 -6.85 22.10
CA LEU A 411 -14.51 -8.25 21.77
C LEU A 411 -15.77 -9.09 22.00
N THR A 412 -15.93 -10.15 21.23
CA THR A 412 -16.97 -11.14 21.47
C THR A 412 -16.38 -12.54 21.51
N SER A 413 -16.81 -13.39 22.44
CA SER A 413 -16.40 -14.79 22.55
C SER A 413 -17.59 -15.67 22.91
N ASN A 414 -17.38 -17.00 22.90
CA ASN A 414 -18.36 -17.92 23.47
C ASN A 414 -18.20 -18.09 24.99
N GLU A 415 -16.94 -18.06 25.45
CA GLU A 415 -16.55 -18.32 26.83
C GLU A 415 -15.76 -17.12 27.40
N PRO A 416 -15.68 -16.96 28.74
CA PRO A 416 -14.76 -16.00 29.33
C PRO A 416 -13.31 -16.30 28.94
N THR A 417 -12.48 -15.26 28.90
CA THR A 417 -11.04 -15.42 28.62
C THR A 417 -10.32 -15.79 29.90
N ILE A 418 -9.57 -16.88 29.86
CA ILE A 418 -8.68 -17.32 30.96
C ILE A 418 -7.26 -17.43 30.42
N PHE A 419 -6.29 -16.97 31.21
CA PHE A 419 -4.89 -17.15 30.89
C PHE A 419 -4.37 -18.42 31.55
N CYS A 420 -3.77 -19.32 30.77
CA CYS A 420 -3.20 -20.56 31.28
C CYS A 420 -1.69 -20.58 31.09
N THR A 421 -0.94 -20.97 32.13
CA THR A 421 0.51 -21.19 32.10
C THR A 421 0.79 -22.62 32.53
N ASN A 422 1.47 -23.40 31.68
CA ASN A 422 1.78 -24.81 31.96
C ASN A 422 0.55 -25.65 32.34
N GLY A 423 -0.58 -25.43 31.65
CA GLY A 423 -1.84 -26.16 31.89
C GLY A 423 -2.63 -25.72 33.12
N SER A 424 -2.13 -24.77 33.91
CA SER A 424 -2.81 -24.22 35.09
C SER A 424 -3.33 -22.80 34.81
N VAL A 425 -4.47 -22.44 35.41
CA VAL A 425 -5.01 -21.07 35.31
C VAL A 425 -4.09 -20.12 36.06
N ASN A 426 -3.62 -19.09 35.36
CA ASN A 426 -2.89 -17.99 35.97
C ASN A 426 -3.90 -16.90 36.35
N HIS A 427 -4.22 -16.83 37.63
CA HIS A 427 -5.21 -15.88 38.14
C HIS A 427 -4.75 -14.42 38.02
N VAL A 428 -3.45 -14.15 38.11
CA VAL A 428 -2.91 -12.78 38.03
C VAL A 428 -3.12 -12.22 36.62
N GLU A 429 -2.75 -13.00 35.59
CA GLU A 429 -2.92 -12.58 34.20
C GLU A 429 -4.40 -12.52 33.79
N THR A 430 -5.21 -13.45 34.29
CA THR A 430 -6.67 -13.43 34.06
C THR A 430 -7.32 -12.21 34.70
N GLU A 431 -6.90 -11.83 35.90
CA GLU A 431 -7.39 -10.62 36.58
C GLU A 431 -6.91 -9.35 35.87
N ALA A 432 -5.66 -9.33 35.40
CA ALA A 432 -5.14 -8.24 34.59
C ALA A 432 -6.00 -8.02 33.34
N TRP A 433 -6.40 -9.09 32.66
CA TRP A 433 -7.37 -9.02 31.56
C TRP A 433 -8.71 -8.42 32.01
N ASN A 434 -9.30 -8.97 33.08
CA ASN A 434 -10.63 -8.54 33.55
C ASN A 434 -10.68 -7.05 33.90
N GLN A 435 -9.62 -6.49 34.48
CA GLN A 435 -9.55 -5.07 34.85
C GLN A 435 -9.61 -4.12 33.65
N ARG A 436 -9.38 -4.61 32.43
CA ARG A 436 -9.38 -3.79 31.20
C ARG A 436 -10.75 -3.73 30.53
N PHE A 437 -11.68 -4.61 30.88
CA PHE A 437 -12.95 -4.75 30.21
C PHE A 437 -14.15 -4.64 31.15
N GLN A 438 -15.16 -3.89 30.74
CA GLN A 438 -16.53 -4.11 31.18
C GLN A 438 -17.06 -5.38 30.52
N THR A 439 -17.30 -6.41 31.32
CA THR A 439 -17.75 -7.72 30.84
C THR A 439 -19.28 -7.80 30.80
N TRP A 440 -19.81 -8.41 29.74
CA TRP A 440 -21.25 -8.59 29.51
C TRP A 440 -21.53 -10.05 29.16
N HIS A 441 -22.25 -10.74 30.03
CA HIS A 441 -22.62 -12.14 29.82
C HIS A 441 -23.99 -12.24 29.15
N PHE A 442 -24.00 -12.78 27.93
CA PHE A 442 -25.20 -13.06 27.16
C PHE A 442 -25.62 -14.52 27.33
N ALA A 443 -26.27 -14.80 28.46
CA ALA A 443 -26.58 -16.15 28.92
C ALA A 443 -27.59 -16.92 28.04
N LYS A 444 -28.41 -16.22 27.24
CA LYS A 444 -29.55 -16.82 26.55
C LYS A 444 -29.39 -16.72 25.03
N SER A 445 -29.47 -17.86 24.35
CA SER A 445 -29.57 -17.90 22.89
C SER A 445 -30.96 -17.46 22.44
N ILE A 446 -31.03 -16.54 21.49
CA ILE A 446 -32.32 -16.06 20.96
C ILE A 446 -32.91 -17.19 20.09
N PRO A 447 -34.16 -17.65 20.38
CA PRO A 447 -34.83 -18.69 19.60
C PRO A 447 -34.92 -18.31 18.11
N ALA A 448 -34.78 -19.29 17.22
CA ALA A 448 -34.72 -19.06 15.77
C ALA A 448 -35.97 -18.34 15.21
N ASP A 449 -37.14 -18.63 15.76
CA ASP A 449 -38.42 -17.98 15.44
C ASP A 449 -38.46 -16.49 15.82
N LYS A 450 -37.63 -16.06 16.78
CA LYS A 450 -37.51 -14.67 17.22
C LYS A 450 -36.36 -13.92 16.55
N GLN A 451 -35.56 -14.58 15.72
CA GLN A 451 -34.44 -13.96 15.02
C GLN A 451 -34.90 -13.26 13.73
N ASP A 452 -35.02 -11.93 13.75
CA ASP A 452 -35.28 -11.15 12.53
C ASP A 452 -33.99 -10.99 11.70
N ARG A 453 -33.93 -11.65 10.54
CA ARG A 453 -32.77 -11.57 9.62
C ARG A 453 -32.52 -10.14 9.12
N ARG A 454 -33.55 -9.30 9.02
CA ARG A 454 -33.45 -7.90 8.58
C ARG A 454 -32.70 -7.05 9.61
N PHE A 455 -32.65 -7.47 10.87
CA PHE A 455 -31.90 -6.78 11.91
C PHE A 455 -30.39 -6.73 11.62
N LYS A 456 -29.85 -7.62 10.77
CA LYS A 456 -28.46 -7.50 10.29
C LYS A 456 -28.22 -6.17 9.55
N GLN A 457 -29.20 -5.69 8.79
CA GLN A 457 -29.14 -4.41 8.07
C GLN A 457 -29.59 -3.26 8.97
N TRP A 458 -30.73 -3.38 9.64
CA TRP A 458 -31.24 -2.31 10.50
C TRP A 458 -30.32 -1.99 11.69
N GLY A 459 -29.69 -3.02 12.27
CA GLY A 459 -28.74 -2.89 13.36
C GLY A 459 -27.42 -2.19 12.98
N GLN A 460 -27.28 -1.67 11.76
CA GLN A 460 -26.16 -0.82 11.33
C GLN A 460 -26.55 0.67 11.31
N CYS A 461 -27.80 1.03 11.64
CA CYS A 461 -28.25 2.43 11.62
C CYS A 461 -27.55 3.29 12.67
N VAL A 462 -26.56 4.06 12.25
CA VAL A 462 -25.73 4.92 13.11
C VAL A 462 -26.52 6.07 13.74
N HIS A 463 -27.55 6.58 13.05
CA HIS A 463 -28.46 7.59 13.61
C HIS A 463 -29.20 7.05 14.85
N CYS A 464 -29.85 5.89 14.70
CA CYS A 464 -30.56 5.24 15.80
C CYS A 464 -29.63 4.83 16.93
N TYR A 465 -28.41 4.37 16.62
CA TYR A 465 -27.44 4.01 17.64
C TYR A 465 -26.98 5.23 18.44
N SER A 466 -26.70 6.35 17.77
CA SER A 466 -26.30 7.59 18.43
C SER A 466 -27.42 8.13 19.32
N ARG A 467 -28.67 8.09 18.83
CA ARG A 467 -29.87 8.46 19.60
C ARG A 467 -30.11 7.56 20.82
N LEU A 468 -29.77 6.27 20.71
CA LEU A 468 -29.84 5.34 21.84
C LEU A 468 -28.89 5.77 22.97
N MET A 469 -27.69 6.21 22.62
CA MET A 469 -26.65 6.62 23.58
C MET A 469 -26.87 8.03 24.13
N GLU A 470 -27.48 8.93 23.35
CA GLU A 470 -27.74 10.32 23.75
C GLU A 470 -28.52 10.43 25.08
N ARG A 471 -29.46 9.51 25.32
CA ARG A 471 -30.28 9.49 26.55
C ARG A 471 -29.46 9.43 27.83
N GLU A 472 -28.31 8.75 27.81
CA GLU A 472 -27.46 8.55 28.99
C GLU A 472 -26.34 9.60 29.09
N ARG A 473 -26.03 10.26 27.97
CA ARG A 473 -24.96 11.25 27.89
C ARG A 473 -25.18 12.44 28.82
N TYR A 474 -26.42 12.91 28.95
CA TYR A 474 -26.78 14.00 29.85
C TYR A 474 -26.50 13.65 31.32
N SER A 475 -26.69 12.38 31.71
CA SER A 475 -26.38 11.88 33.04
C SER A 475 -24.87 11.86 33.30
N TYR A 476 -24.10 11.32 32.34
CA TYR A 476 -22.64 11.15 32.47
C TYR A 476 -21.89 12.47 32.67
N HIS A 477 -22.21 13.51 31.90
CA HIS A 477 -21.56 14.82 32.05
C HIS A 477 -21.89 15.49 33.38
N ARG A 478 -23.05 15.21 33.97
CA ARG A 478 -23.47 15.78 35.26
C ARG A 478 -22.73 15.14 36.43
N THR A 479 -22.51 13.83 36.39
CA THR A 479 -21.75 13.10 37.40
C THR A 479 -20.25 13.35 37.30
N SER A 480 -19.66 13.34 36.08
CA SER A 480 -18.21 13.55 35.95
C SER A 480 -17.78 14.95 36.37
N ARG A 481 -18.57 15.98 36.04
CA ARG A 481 -18.30 17.36 36.49
C ARG A 481 -18.34 17.46 38.01
N ARG A 482 -19.32 16.84 38.67
CA ARG A 482 -19.39 16.81 40.14
C ARG A 482 -18.18 16.13 40.75
N SER A 483 -17.77 14.98 40.23
CA SER A 483 -16.58 14.27 40.74
C SER A 483 -15.30 15.11 40.55
N GLN A 484 -15.17 15.86 39.45
CA GLN A 484 -14.06 16.76 39.23
C GLN A 484 -14.10 17.98 40.16
N THR A 485 -15.26 18.60 40.40
CA THR A 485 -15.35 19.69 41.39
C THR A 485 -15.03 19.20 42.80
N PHE A 486 -15.55 18.04 43.22
CA PHE A 486 -15.21 17.46 44.53
C PHE A 486 -13.72 17.11 44.66
N ALA A 487 -13.08 16.63 43.59
CA ALA A 487 -11.64 16.36 43.59
C ALA A 487 -10.80 17.64 43.68
N LEU A 488 -11.21 18.71 42.98
CA LEU A 488 -10.56 20.02 43.07
C LEU A 488 -10.77 20.67 44.45
N ASP A 489 -11.96 20.55 45.03
CA ASP A 489 -12.26 21.06 46.37
C ASP A 489 -11.51 20.27 47.47
N ALA A 490 -11.41 18.95 47.33
CA ALA A 490 -10.62 18.11 48.25
C ALA A 490 -9.12 18.40 48.14
N SER A 491 -8.61 18.64 46.93
CA SER A 491 -7.23 19.09 46.70
C SER A 491 -6.98 20.46 47.33
N ALA A 492 -7.86 21.44 47.14
CA ALA A 492 -7.77 22.76 47.74
C ALA A 492 -7.87 22.74 49.28
N CYS A 493 -8.69 21.83 49.84
CA CYS A 493 -8.80 21.62 51.28
C CYS A 493 -7.51 21.01 51.87
N SER A 494 -6.88 20.06 51.16
CA SER A 494 -5.58 19.50 51.49
C SER A 494 -4.46 20.55 51.48
N THR A 495 -4.47 21.48 50.51
CA THR A 495 -3.50 22.59 50.46
C THR A 495 -3.66 23.54 51.64
N LYS A 496 -4.89 23.92 52.01
CA LYS A 496 -5.15 24.76 53.19
C LYS A 496 -4.77 24.10 54.51
N LEU A 497 -4.97 22.79 54.65
CA LEU A 497 -4.53 22.05 55.84
C LEU A 497 -3.00 22.01 55.98
N ARG A 498 -2.25 22.02 54.87
CA ARG A 498 -0.79 22.14 54.89
C ARG A 498 -0.33 23.54 55.31
N GLU A 499 -0.99 24.60 54.85
CA GLU A 499 -0.67 26.00 55.25
C GLU A 499 -0.97 26.29 56.73
N VAL A 500 -2.03 25.68 57.28
CA VAL A 500 -2.32 25.77 58.72
C VAL A 500 -1.31 24.99 59.56
N HIS A 501 -0.74 23.91 59.03
CA HIS A 501 0.28 23.14 59.74
C HIS A 501 1.67 23.80 59.71
N THR A 502 2.03 24.52 58.64
CA THR A 502 3.28 25.28 58.57
C THR A 502 3.25 26.54 59.44
N SER A 503 2.13 27.28 59.46
CA SER A 503 1.99 28.47 60.31
C SER A 503 1.98 28.18 61.82
N ARG A 504 1.65 26.95 62.24
CA ARG A 504 1.66 26.55 63.65
C ARG A 504 3.03 26.08 64.17
N CYS A 505 3.98 25.81 63.28
CA CYS A 505 5.36 25.47 63.64
C CYS A 505 6.26 26.69 63.81
N GLU A 506 5.91 27.85 63.25
CA GLU A 506 6.70 29.08 63.36
C GLU A 506 6.45 29.89 64.63
N SER A 507 5.44 29.53 65.43
CA SER A 507 5.08 30.24 66.68
C SER A 507 5.59 29.55 67.97
N LYS A 508 6.61 28.69 67.88
CA LYS A 508 7.27 28.04 69.03
C LYS A 508 8.82 28.11 68.96
N GLY A 509 9.35 29.18 68.35
CA GLY A 509 10.77 29.54 68.40
C GLY A 509 10.99 30.68 69.37
#